data_AF-A0A8B5RPI1-F1
#
_entry.id   AF-A0A8B5RPI1-F1
#
_cell.length_a   1.000
_cell.length_b   1.000
_cell.length_c   1.000
_cell.angle_alpha   90.00
_cell.angle_beta   90.00
_cell.angle_gamma   90.00
#
_symmetry.space_group_name_H-M   'P 1'
#
loop_
_entity.id
_entity.type
_entity.pdbx_description
1 polymer ?
#
loop_
_entity_poly.entity_id
_entity_poly.type
_entity_poly.pdbx_seq_one_letter_code
_entity_poly.pdbx_strand_id
1 'polypeptide(L)'
;MNQEIHNFNQDLVKTISKSIFKTEITNIKRLEDIAFEKGYKEKDVREILNIFFKEGIIELPLQKQKIQEHDFFVNMHKINELEHENLI
;
A
#
# COMPACT_ATOMS: atom_id res chain seq x y z
N MET A 1 8.65 2.56 -14.01
CA MET A 1 7.64 2.09 -13.05
C MET A 1 6.95 0.85 -13.57
N ASN A 2 6.59 -0.10 -12.69
CA ASN A 2 6.01 -1.38 -13.07
C ASN A 2 4.57 -1.19 -13.62
N GLN A 3 4.33 -1.52 -14.91
CA GLN A 3 3.04 -1.30 -15.59
C GLN A 3 1.85 -2.02 -14.92
N GLU A 4 2.13 -2.95 -14.01
CA GLU A 4 1.15 -3.72 -13.26
C GLU A 4 0.22 -2.83 -12.41
N ILE A 5 0.71 -1.74 -11.79
CA ILE A 5 -0.14 -0.89 -10.95
C ILE A 5 -1.11 -0.03 -11.75
N HIS A 6 -0.76 0.30 -13.00
CA HIS A 6 -1.62 1.02 -13.92
C HIS A 6 -2.76 0.15 -14.45
N ASN A 7 -2.64 -1.18 -14.38
CA ASN A 7 -3.74 -2.11 -14.69
C ASN A 7 -4.76 -2.22 -13.54
N PHE A 8 -4.41 -1.80 -12.32
CA PHE A 8 -5.35 -1.74 -11.20
C PHE A 8 -6.18 -0.46 -11.26
N ASN A 9 -7.36 -0.52 -10.65
CA ASN A 9 -8.22 0.64 -10.52
C ASN A 9 -7.48 1.75 -9.78
N GLN A 10 -7.28 2.88 -10.46
CA GLN A 10 -6.54 4.03 -9.93
C GLN A 10 -7.21 4.61 -8.68
N ASP A 11 -8.53 4.48 -8.53
CA ASP A 11 -9.24 4.88 -7.29
C ASP A 11 -8.85 4.00 -6.10
N LEU A 12 -8.71 2.69 -6.33
CA LEU A 12 -8.24 1.76 -5.30
C LEU A 12 -6.80 2.07 -4.92
N VAL A 13 -5.91 2.21 -5.90
CA VAL A 13 -4.50 2.56 -5.67
C VAL A 13 -4.40 3.85 -4.86
N LYS A 14 -5.10 4.91 -5.27
CA LYS A 14 -5.16 6.18 -4.53
C LYS A 14 -5.71 6.02 -3.12
N THR A 15 -6.72 5.18 -2.93
CA THR A 15 -7.31 4.92 -1.61
C THR A 15 -6.33 4.21 -0.68
N ILE A 16 -5.67 3.15 -1.17
CA ILE A 16 -4.68 2.39 -0.42
C ILE A 16 -3.48 3.28 -0.10
N SER A 17 -2.95 3.97 -1.10
CA SER A 17 -1.85 4.91 -0.92
C SER A 17 -2.21 6.00 0.08
N LYS A 18 -3.36 6.66 -0.02
CA LYS A 18 -3.78 7.64 1.00
C LYS A 18 -3.91 7.02 2.38
N SER A 19 -4.46 5.81 2.49
CA SER A 19 -4.60 5.14 3.78
C SER A 19 -3.24 4.87 4.43
N ILE A 20 -2.27 4.42 3.63
CA ILE A 20 -0.90 4.15 4.06
C ILE A 20 -0.14 5.45 4.39
N PHE A 21 -0.21 6.45 3.53
CA PHE A 21 0.65 7.64 3.61
C PHE A 21 0.04 8.79 4.42
N LYS A 22 -1.28 8.98 4.35
CA LYS A 22 -1.99 10.08 5.02
C LYS A 22 -2.51 9.68 6.39
N THR A 23 -2.96 8.44 6.51
CA THR A 23 -3.54 7.90 7.76
C THR A 23 -2.56 6.96 8.48
N GLU A 24 -1.36 6.77 7.92
CA GLU A 24 -0.29 5.92 8.48
C GLU A 24 -0.76 4.47 8.77
N ILE A 25 -1.70 3.96 7.96
CA ILE A 25 -2.21 2.61 8.10
C ILE A 25 -1.21 1.62 7.48
N THR A 26 -0.44 1.01 8.35
CA THR A 26 0.59 0.01 8.06
C THR A 26 0.12 -1.43 8.31
N ASN A 27 -1.17 -1.61 8.61
CA ASN A 27 -1.77 -2.91 8.85
C ASN A 27 -2.49 -3.41 7.60
N ILE A 28 -2.06 -4.55 7.07
CA ILE A 28 -2.61 -5.10 5.81
C ILE A 28 -4.10 -5.35 5.94
N LYS A 29 -4.52 -5.89 7.09
CA LYS A 29 -5.92 -6.24 7.33
C LYS A 29 -6.83 -5.02 7.36
N ARG A 30 -6.34 -3.88 7.88
CA ARG A 30 -7.10 -2.62 7.81
C ARG A 30 -7.22 -2.09 6.38
N LEU A 31 -6.19 -2.25 5.56
CA LEU A 31 -6.25 -1.84 4.15
C LEU A 31 -7.20 -2.73 3.34
N GLU A 32 -7.19 -4.03 3.63
CA GLU A 32 -8.15 -5.00 3.11
C GLU A 32 -9.59 -4.59 3.47
N ASP A 33 -9.84 -4.19 4.71
CA ASP A 33 -11.15 -3.73 5.20
C ASP A 33 -11.62 -2.46 4.47
N ILE A 34 -10.77 -1.43 4.36
CA ILE A 34 -11.07 -0.18 3.64
C ILE A 34 -11.38 -0.44 2.16
N ALA A 35 -10.63 -1.32 1.52
CA ALA A 35 -10.87 -1.70 0.14
C ALA A 35 -12.20 -2.45 -0.01
N PHE A 36 -12.50 -3.35 0.93
CA PHE A 36 -13.75 -4.09 0.97
C PHE A 36 -14.95 -3.18 1.18
N GLU A 37 -14.87 -2.17 2.05
CA GLU A 37 -15.91 -1.15 2.22
C GLU A 37 -16.21 -0.39 0.91
N LYS A 38 -15.21 -0.25 0.05
CA LYS A 38 -15.36 0.33 -1.30
C LYS A 38 -15.80 -0.67 -2.38
N GLY A 39 -15.97 -1.95 -2.05
CA GLY A 39 -16.36 -3.01 -2.98
C GLY A 39 -15.20 -3.63 -3.77
N TYR A 40 -13.96 -3.40 -3.36
CA TYR A 40 -12.78 -4.05 -3.94
C TYR A 40 -12.43 -5.36 -3.22
N LYS A 41 -11.63 -6.21 -3.86
CA LYS A 41 -11.23 -7.49 -3.26
C LYS A 41 -9.91 -7.37 -2.53
N GLU A 42 -9.77 -8.13 -1.45
CA GLU A 42 -8.56 -8.24 -0.65
C GLU A 42 -7.33 -8.65 -1.50
N LYS A 43 -7.56 -9.48 -2.53
CA LYS A 43 -6.51 -9.89 -3.48
C LYS A 43 -5.89 -8.68 -4.19
N ASP A 44 -6.70 -7.72 -4.64
CA ASP A 44 -6.22 -6.54 -5.34
C ASP A 44 -5.33 -5.68 -4.42
N VAL A 45 -5.72 -5.56 -3.14
CA VAL A 45 -4.93 -4.87 -2.11
C VAL A 45 -3.56 -5.53 -1.93
N ARG A 46 -3.53 -6.86 -1.81
CA ARG A 46 -2.27 -7.61 -1.68
C ARG A 46 -1.37 -7.46 -2.89
N GLU A 47 -1.93 -7.44 -4.11
CA GLU A 47 -1.16 -7.23 -5.32
C GLU A 47 -0.55 -5.82 -5.35
N ILE A 48 -1.32 -4.79 -5.01
CA ILE A 48 -0.84 -3.40 -4.89
C ILE A 48 0.29 -3.30 -3.85
N LEU A 49 0.08 -3.87 -2.66
CA LEU A 49 1.10 -3.91 -1.60
C LEU A 49 2.36 -4.65 -2.05
N ASN A 50 2.22 -5.76 -2.80
CA ASN A 50 3.35 -6.49 -3.34
C ASN A 50 4.13 -5.67 -4.38
N ILE A 51 3.43 -4.87 -5.19
CA ILE A 51 4.09 -3.90 -6.09
C ILE A 51 4.82 -2.85 -5.28
N PHE A 52 4.20 -2.27 -4.25
CA PHE A 52 4.86 -1.32 -3.37
C PHE A 52 6.10 -1.91 -2.68
N PHE A 53 6.04 -3.18 -2.30
CA PHE A 53 7.18 -3.88 -1.73
C PHE A 53 8.31 -4.05 -2.75
N LYS A 54 7.99 -4.48 -3.98
CA LYS A 54 8.97 -4.60 -5.07
C LYS A 54 9.61 -3.26 -5.45
N GLU A 55 8.84 -2.18 -5.44
CA GLU A 55 9.32 -0.83 -5.76
C GLU A 55 10.12 -0.21 -4.58
N GLY A 56 10.12 -0.85 -3.41
CA GLY A 56 10.77 -0.33 -2.19
C GLY A 56 10.02 0.83 -1.54
N ILE A 57 8.74 0.98 -1.83
CA ILE A 57 7.82 1.94 -1.19
C ILE A 57 7.45 1.45 0.20
N ILE A 58 7.23 0.14 0.35
CA ILE A 58 7.00 -0.49 1.66
C ILE A 58 8.06 -1.57 1.90
N GLU A 59 8.39 -1.80 3.17
CA GLU A 59 9.36 -2.80 3.60
C GLU A 59 8.75 -3.68 4.68
N LEU A 60 8.74 -5.00 4.46
CA LEU A 60 8.28 -5.96 5.44
C LEU A 60 9.36 -6.13 6.53
N PRO A 61 9.00 -6.12 7.82
CA PRO A 61 9.95 -6.39 8.90
C PRO A 61 10.56 -7.79 8.71
N LEU A 62 11.89 -7.85 8.59
CA LEU A 62 12.67 -9.09 8.52
C LEU A 62 12.49 -10.01 9.73
N GLN A 63 11.91 -9.51 10.83
CA GLN A 63 11.63 -10.27 12.03
C GLN A 63 10.17 -10.06 12.45
N LYS A 64 9.37 -11.12 12.42
CA LYS A 64 8.06 -11.18 13.10
C LYS A 64 8.28 -11.09 14.61
N GLN A 65 8.54 -9.89 15.14
CA GLN A 65 8.42 -9.66 16.57
C GLN A 65 6.95 -9.84 16.95
N LYS A 66 6.71 -10.68 17.96
CA LYS A 66 5.41 -11.24 18.39
C LYS A 66 4.34 -10.22 18.79
N ILE A 67 4.64 -8.92 18.71
CA ILE A 67 3.79 -7.81 19.08
C ILE A 67 4.09 -6.69 18.07
N GLN A 68 3.48 -6.74 16.89
CA GLN A 68 3.60 -5.64 15.93
C GLN A 68 2.19 -5.21 15.54
N GLU A 69 1.86 -3.97 15.87
CA GLU A 69 0.64 -3.28 15.40
C GLU A 69 0.72 -2.98 13.89
N HIS A 70 1.93 -3.02 13.32
CA HIS A 70 2.27 -2.66 11.94
C HIS A 70 2.75 -3.91 11.19
N ASP A 71 2.15 -4.24 10.03
CA ASP A 71 2.56 -5.38 9.18
C ASP A 71 3.76 -5.04 8.29
N PHE A 72 3.96 -3.76 7.95
CA PHE A 72 5.06 -3.27 7.12
C PHE A 72 5.43 -1.83 7.48
N PHE A 73 6.66 -1.43 7.11
CA PHE A 73 7.13 -0.05 7.17
C PHE A 73 6.96 0.63 5.82
N VAL A 74 6.86 1.95 5.84
CA VAL A 74 6.65 2.76 4.64
C VAL A 74 7.85 3.68 4.47
N ASN A 75 8.44 3.67 3.28
CA ASN A 75 9.55 4.52 2.95
C ASN A 75 9.04 5.90 2.50
N MET A 76 9.03 6.86 3.42
CA MET A 76 8.54 8.21 3.13
C MET A 76 9.31 8.93 2.01
N HIS A 77 10.58 8.58 1.77
CA HIS A 77 11.36 9.19 0.69
C HIS A 77 10.84 8.83 -0.70
N LYS A 78 10.23 7.65 -0.86
CA LYS A 78 9.63 7.19 -2.11
C LYS A 78 8.23 7.77 -2.38
N ILE A 79 7.60 8.37 -1.36
CA ILE A 79 6.28 9.00 -1.49
C ILE A 79 6.34 10.23 -2.40
N ASN A 80 7.41 11.03 -2.28
CA ASN A 80 7.58 12.20 -3.13
C ASN A 80 7.69 11.83 -4.62
N GLU A 81 8.21 10.65 -4.96
CA GLU A 81 8.22 10.14 -6.33
C GLU A 81 6.78 9.79 -6.80
N LEU A 82 5.96 9.19 -5.93
CA LEU A 82 4.56 8.86 -6.21
C LEU A 82 3.66 10.10 -6.37
N GLU A 83 3.88 11.15 -5.56
CA GLU A 83 3.19 12.44 -5.70
C GLU A 83 3.60 13.15 -7.01
N HIS A 84 4.88 13.08 -7.38
CA HIS A 84 5.36 13.64 -8.64
C HIS A 84 4.72 12.97 -9.87
N GLU A 85 4.36 11.68 -9.76
CA GLU A 85 3.68 10.91 -10.81
C GLU A 85 2.14 10.98 -10.73
N ASN A 86 1.56 11.79 -9.85
CA ASN A 86 0.11 12.03 -9.72
C ASN A 86 -0.71 10.78 -9.32
N LEU A 87 -0.04 9.80 -8.70
CA LEU A 87 -0.60 8.53 -8.26
C LEU A 87 -1.28 8.62 -6.88
N ILE A 88 -1.14 9.76 -6.18
CA ILE A 88 -1.77 10.07 -4.89
C ILE A 88 -2.37 11.47 -4.83
#